data_AF-A0A352PPX0-F1
#
_entry.id   AF-A0A352PPX0-F1
#
_cell.length_a   1.000
_cell.length_b   1.000
_cell.length_c   1.000
_cell.angle_alpha   90.00
_cell.angle_beta   90.00
_cell.angle_gamma   90.00
#
_symmetry.space_group_name_H-M   'P 1'
#
loop_
_entity.id
_entity.type
_entity.pdbx_description
1 polymer ?
#
loop_
_entity_poly.entity_id
_entity_poly.type
_entity_poly.pdbx_seq_one_letter_code
_entity_poly.pdbx_strand_id
1 'polypeptide(L)'
;MEVLRSLWPYAVPALMLIWVLAFVVRKTPGIGRVEASTSGKVGLAIAVCAAGISLTWLPVFPAGQVKLSFGSWVLSANPGFSTCSLAMAASSVRAALWGTPLLRRRDMVLLSLWLVLLATILYSSIWGLLSYDLYAQGYGFSWWFWITGMITLFLGLLGQARLALVGIAVIATYDLRLLPSDNLFDYLIDGPAVLFACLYLIYQSFRDLRERIRRIPH
;
A
#
# COMPACT_ATOMS: atom_id res chain seq x y z
N MET A 1 23.72 13.72 -17.48
CA MET A 1 23.50 13.59 -16.02
C MET A 1 22.07 13.91 -15.59
N GLU A 2 21.38 14.88 -16.20
CA GLU A 2 19.98 15.21 -15.88
C GLU A 2 18.99 14.07 -16.13
N VAL A 3 19.16 13.31 -17.22
CA VAL A 3 18.32 12.15 -17.54
C VAL A 3 18.42 11.05 -16.46
N LEU A 4 19.60 10.87 -15.86
CA LEU A 4 19.80 9.89 -14.77
C LEU A 4 19.15 10.35 -13.45
N ARG A 5 19.14 11.66 -13.19
CA ARG A 5 18.41 12.24 -12.04
C ARG A 5 16.90 12.19 -12.21
N SER A 6 16.39 12.38 -13.43
CA SER A 6 14.95 12.28 -13.70
C SER A 6 14.42 10.85 -13.65
N LEU A 7 15.28 9.86 -13.90
CA LEU A 7 14.95 8.43 -13.80
C LEU A 7 15.08 7.87 -12.38
N TRP A 8 15.82 8.53 -11.48
CA TRP A 8 16.10 8.07 -10.11
C TRP A 8 14.84 7.78 -9.26
N PRO A 9 13.77 8.61 -9.29
CA PRO A 9 12.54 8.35 -8.53
C PRO A 9 11.77 7.11 -9.02
N TYR A 10 11.99 6.69 -10.27
CA TYR A 10 11.39 5.51 -10.89
C TYR A 10 12.29 4.28 -10.75
N ALA A 11 13.60 4.50 -10.68
CA ALA A 11 14.61 3.48 -10.48
C ALA A 11 14.46 2.83 -9.10
N VAL A 12 14.17 3.59 -8.04
CA VAL A 12 14.04 3.03 -6.68
C VAL A 12 12.83 2.09 -6.55
N PRO A 13 11.60 2.45 -6.96
CA PRO A 13 10.47 1.51 -6.99
C PRO A 13 10.70 0.31 -7.91
N ALA A 14 11.30 0.52 -9.09
CA ALA A 14 11.61 -0.56 -10.02
C ALA A 14 12.67 -1.51 -9.45
N LEU A 15 13.72 -0.98 -8.81
CA LEU A 15 14.77 -1.76 -8.14
C LEU A 15 14.25 -2.46 -6.89
N MET A 16 13.37 -1.82 -6.10
CA MET A 16 12.70 -2.48 -4.97
C MET A 16 11.76 -3.58 -5.44
N LEU A 17 11.04 -3.39 -6.55
CA LEU A 17 10.21 -4.42 -7.16
C LEU A 17 11.07 -5.59 -7.65
N ILE A 18 12.17 -5.30 -8.36
CA ILE A 18 13.15 -6.32 -8.80
C ILE A 18 13.79 -7.02 -7.60
N TRP A 19 14.09 -6.32 -6.51
CA TRP A 19 14.70 -6.88 -5.29
C TRP A 19 13.72 -7.76 -4.53
N VAL A 20 12.45 -7.36 -4.41
CA VAL A 20 11.36 -8.19 -3.86
C VAL A 20 11.17 -9.44 -4.71
N LEU A 21 11.21 -9.34 -6.04
CA LEU A 21 11.11 -10.48 -6.95
C LEU A 21 12.33 -11.42 -6.84
N ALA A 22 13.56 -10.88 -6.79
CA ALA A 22 14.78 -11.67 -6.61
C ALA A 22 14.82 -12.36 -5.23
N PHE A 23 14.32 -11.70 -4.19
CA PHE A 23 14.17 -12.27 -2.85
C PHE A 23 13.16 -13.42 -2.83
N VAL A 24 12.01 -13.27 -3.51
CA VAL A 24 10.99 -14.32 -3.68
C VAL A 24 11.55 -15.53 -4.43
N VAL A 25 12.27 -15.32 -5.53
CA VAL A 25 12.93 -16.40 -6.30
C VAL A 25 13.98 -17.11 -5.44
N ARG A 26 14.82 -16.36 -4.71
CA ARG A 26 15.92 -16.90 -3.89
C ARG A 26 15.45 -17.64 -2.64
N LYS A 27 14.31 -17.27 -2.06
CA LYS A 27 13.76 -17.87 -0.83
C LYS A 27 12.82 -19.05 -1.07
N THR A 28 12.60 -19.46 -2.32
CA THR A 28 11.80 -20.65 -2.65
C THR A 28 12.74 -21.84 -2.85
N PRO A 29 13.00 -22.68 -1.82
CA PRO A 29 13.86 -23.85 -1.99
C PRO A 29 13.07 -24.90 -2.77
N GLY A 30 13.55 -25.32 -3.94
CA GLY A 30 12.93 -26.41 -4.70
C GLY A 30 12.63 -26.15 -6.17
N ILE A 31 13.30 -25.20 -6.83
CA ILE A 31 13.18 -24.99 -8.30
C ILE A 31 13.59 -26.23 -9.14
N GLY A 32 14.12 -27.28 -8.51
CA GLY A 32 14.46 -28.54 -9.18
C GLY A 32 13.28 -29.48 -9.49
N ARG A 33 12.12 -29.38 -8.81
CA ARG A 33 10.96 -30.25 -9.07
C ARG A 33 9.67 -29.60 -8.56
N VAL A 34 8.97 -28.83 -9.39
CA VAL A 34 7.61 -28.39 -9.06
C VAL A 34 6.72 -28.59 -10.29
N GLU A 35 5.71 -29.43 -10.11
CA GLU A 35 4.63 -29.74 -11.05
C GLU A 35 4.01 -28.45 -11.63
N ALA A 36 3.56 -28.56 -12.88
CA ALA A 36 3.14 -27.48 -13.78
C ALA A 36 2.11 -26.45 -13.23
N SER A 37 1.53 -26.66 -12.04
CA SER A 37 0.52 -25.78 -11.43
C SER A 37 1.09 -24.54 -10.73
N THR A 38 2.29 -24.61 -10.13
CA THR A 38 2.89 -23.45 -9.42
C THR A 38 3.72 -22.58 -10.34
N SER A 39 4.34 -23.17 -11.37
CA SER A 39 5.06 -22.47 -12.44
C SER A 39 4.16 -21.48 -13.20
N GLY A 40 2.91 -21.88 -13.48
CA GLY A 40 1.94 -21.02 -14.15
C GLY A 40 1.54 -19.78 -13.35
N LYS A 41 1.44 -19.87 -12.02
CA LYS A 41 1.08 -18.73 -11.15
C LYS A 41 2.23 -17.74 -11.00
N VAL A 42 3.46 -18.24 -10.90
CA VAL A 42 4.68 -17.40 -10.87
C VAL A 42 4.89 -16.75 -12.25
N GLY A 43 4.70 -17.50 -13.33
CA GLY A 43 4.72 -16.97 -14.69
C GLY A 43 3.65 -15.90 -14.94
N LEU A 44 2.44 -16.10 -14.43
CA LEU A 44 1.36 -15.11 -14.48
C LEU A 44 1.71 -13.86 -13.66
N ALA A 45 2.29 -14.01 -12.47
CA ALA A 45 2.75 -12.88 -11.67
C ALA A 45 3.81 -12.05 -12.42
N ILE A 46 4.80 -12.73 -13.00
CA ILE A 46 5.85 -12.09 -13.82
C ILE A 46 5.24 -11.42 -15.04
N ALA A 47 4.29 -12.06 -15.73
CA ALA A 47 3.61 -11.51 -16.89
C ALA A 47 2.75 -10.28 -16.54
N VAL A 48 2.01 -10.33 -15.44
CA VAL A 48 1.22 -9.19 -14.92
C VAL A 48 2.15 -8.04 -14.51
N CYS A 49 3.28 -8.33 -13.88
CA CYS A 49 4.29 -7.33 -13.54
C CYS A 49 4.94 -6.74 -14.79
N ALA A 50 5.33 -7.56 -15.76
CA ALA A 50 5.92 -7.12 -17.02
C ALA A 50 4.92 -6.30 -17.84
N ALA A 51 3.65 -6.69 -17.89
CA ALA A 51 2.58 -5.93 -18.52
C ALA A 51 2.31 -4.62 -17.78
N GLY A 52 2.30 -4.63 -16.45
CA GLY A 52 2.15 -3.42 -15.62
C GLY A 52 3.29 -2.43 -15.83
N ILE A 53 4.55 -2.91 -15.83
CA ILE A 53 5.73 -2.10 -16.17
C ILE A 53 5.57 -1.56 -17.59
N SER A 54 5.27 -2.41 -18.58
CA SER A 54 5.10 -1.99 -19.97
C SER A 54 4.00 -0.94 -20.12
N LEU A 55 2.89 -1.07 -19.38
CA LEU A 55 1.80 -0.10 -19.32
C LEU A 55 2.26 1.23 -18.74
N THR A 56 3.15 1.26 -17.74
CA THR A 56 3.69 2.54 -17.22
C THR A 56 4.47 3.35 -18.25
N TRP A 57 5.02 2.71 -19.29
CA TRP A 57 5.77 3.36 -20.37
C TRP A 57 4.91 3.72 -21.58
N LEU A 58 3.66 3.22 -21.66
CA LEU A 58 2.78 3.52 -22.78
C LEU A 58 2.32 4.99 -22.71
N PRO A 59 2.51 5.79 -23.78
CA PRO A 59 1.98 7.15 -23.85
C PRO A 59 0.45 7.10 -24.01
N VAL A 60 -0.29 7.73 -23.10
CA VAL A 60 -1.77 7.60 -23.04
C VAL A 60 -2.51 8.80 -23.62
N PHE A 61 -1.90 9.98 -23.64
CA PHE A 61 -2.57 11.20 -24.11
C PHE A 61 -1.80 11.90 -25.24
N PRO A 62 -2.45 12.22 -26.37
CA PRO A 62 -1.95 13.17 -27.35
C PRO A 62 -2.42 14.57 -26.94
N ALA A 63 -1.95 15.08 -25.81
CA ALA A 63 -2.14 16.48 -25.44
C ALA A 63 -0.82 17.21 -25.73
N GLY A 64 -0.85 18.15 -26.68
CA GLY A 64 0.23 19.06 -27.11
C GLY A 64 1.63 18.91 -26.48
N GLN A 65 2.64 18.67 -27.33
CA GLN A 65 4.09 18.64 -27.07
C GLN A 65 4.63 17.76 -25.91
N VAL A 66 3.82 17.31 -24.93
CA VAL A 66 4.26 16.47 -23.81
C VAL A 66 3.49 15.16 -23.82
N LYS A 67 4.13 14.10 -24.34
CA LYS A 67 3.61 12.73 -24.24
C LYS A 67 3.80 12.22 -22.82
N LEU A 68 2.78 12.35 -21.96
CA LEU A 68 2.80 11.70 -20.64
C LEU A 68 2.57 10.19 -20.81
N SER A 69 3.47 9.40 -20.22
CA SER A 69 3.26 7.97 -20.06
C SER A 69 2.14 7.72 -19.04
N PHE A 70 1.47 6.56 -19.11
CA PHE A 70 0.44 6.18 -18.14
C PHE A 70 0.98 6.25 -16.71
N GLY A 71 2.23 5.82 -16.51
CA GLY A 71 2.89 5.90 -15.20
C GLY A 71 2.99 7.34 -14.71
N SER A 72 3.42 8.27 -15.57
CA SER A 72 3.49 9.69 -15.22
C SER A 72 2.11 10.31 -15.00
N TRP A 73 1.08 9.87 -15.72
CA TRP A 73 -0.29 10.30 -15.48
C TRP A 73 -0.84 9.80 -14.13
N VAL A 74 -0.62 8.53 -13.80
CA VAL A 74 -1.00 7.97 -12.48
C VAL A 74 -0.25 8.68 -11.35
N LEU A 75 1.06 8.91 -11.51
CA LEU A 75 1.87 9.65 -10.54
C LEU A 75 1.49 11.14 -10.46
N SER A 76 0.95 11.73 -11.53
CA SER A 76 0.40 13.09 -11.47
C SER A 76 -0.87 13.17 -10.64
N ALA A 77 -1.65 12.08 -10.57
CA ALA A 77 -2.84 11.99 -9.73
C ALA A 77 -2.50 11.68 -8.27
N ASN A 78 -1.47 10.88 -8.01
CA ASN A 78 -0.92 10.67 -6.67
C ASN A 78 0.59 10.39 -6.73
N PRO A 79 1.45 11.34 -6.35
CA PRO A 79 2.90 11.23 -6.50
C PRO A 79 3.55 10.20 -5.57
N GLY A 80 2.84 9.73 -4.54
CA GLY A 80 3.32 8.70 -3.63
C GLY A 80 2.21 7.78 -3.13
N PHE A 81 2.43 6.47 -3.19
CA PHE A 81 1.59 5.53 -2.48
C PHE A 81 2.03 5.45 -1.03
N SER A 82 1.08 5.59 -0.10
CA SER A 82 1.37 5.42 1.33
C SER A 82 1.87 4.00 1.62
N THR A 83 2.64 3.84 2.69
CA THR A 83 3.12 2.53 3.12
C THR A 83 1.95 1.59 3.46
N CYS A 84 0.85 2.14 3.98
CA CYS A 84 -0.39 1.41 4.22
C CYS A 84 -1.04 0.93 2.92
N SER A 85 -1.15 1.79 1.89
CA SER A 85 -1.59 1.41 0.55
C SER A 85 -0.78 0.24 0.00
N LEU A 86 0.56 0.35 0.08
CA LEU A 86 1.46 -0.70 -0.38
C LEU A 86 1.27 -2.00 0.40
N ALA A 87 1.07 -1.95 1.72
CA ALA A 87 0.81 -3.13 2.54
C ALA A 87 -0.51 -3.82 2.19
N MET A 88 -1.57 -3.05 1.95
CA MET A 88 -2.89 -3.57 1.54
C MET A 88 -2.82 -4.21 0.14
N ALA A 89 -2.16 -3.55 -0.80
CA ALA A 89 -1.93 -4.06 -2.14
C ALA A 89 -1.08 -5.34 -2.11
N ALA A 90 0.04 -5.33 -1.40
CA ALA A 90 0.92 -6.48 -1.22
C ALA A 90 0.17 -7.67 -0.59
N SER A 91 -0.70 -7.42 0.38
CA SER A 91 -1.54 -8.46 0.97
C SER A 91 -2.50 -9.08 -0.03
N SER A 92 -3.12 -8.25 -0.87
CA SER A 92 -4.09 -8.70 -1.90
C SER A 92 -3.41 -9.49 -3.01
N VAL A 93 -2.26 -9.00 -3.51
CA VAL A 93 -1.42 -9.71 -4.49
C VAL A 93 -0.94 -11.03 -3.91
N ARG A 94 -0.45 -11.03 -2.67
CA ARG A 94 0.03 -12.26 -2.03
C ARG A 94 -1.08 -13.30 -1.87
N ALA A 95 -2.29 -12.86 -1.51
CA ALA A 95 -3.46 -13.73 -1.42
C ALA A 95 -3.81 -14.36 -2.78
N ALA A 96 -3.76 -13.58 -3.87
CA ALA A 96 -4.06 -14.07 -5.21
C ALA A 96 -3.03 -15.08 -5.71
N LEU A 97 -1.73 -14.83 -5.46
CA LEU A 97 -0.64 -15.66 -5.97
C LEU A 97 -0.43 -16.94 -5.15
N TRP A 98 -0.39 -16.82 -3.82
CA TRP A 98 -0.03 -17.92 -2.91
C TRP A 98 -1.17 -18.43 -2.05
N GLY A 99 -2.40 -17.91 -2.23
CA GLY A 99 -3.56 -18.29 -1.42
C GLY A 99 -3.48 -17.86 0.06
N THR A 100 -2.40 -17.16 0.46
CA THR A 100 -2.17 -16.75 1.85
C THR A 100 -1.96 -15.23 1.91
N PRO A 101 -2.89 -14.46 2.51
CA PRO A 101 -2.76 -13.01 2.57
C PRO A 101 -1.65 -12.60 3.54
N LEU A 102 -1.00 -11.46 3.28
CA LEU A 102 0.00 -10.89 4.19
C LEU A 102 -0.67 -10.42 5.48
N LEU A 103 -1.76 -9.67 5.34
CA LEU A 103 -2.64 -9.21 6.41
C LEU A 103 -3.86 -10.13 6.48
N ARG A 104 -4.14 -10.70 7.64
CA ARG A 104 -5.36 -11.51 7.82
C ARG A 104 -6.59 -10.62 7.64
N ARG A 105 -7.76 -11.23 7.44
CA ARG A 105 -9.04 -10.52 7.38
C ARG A 105 -9.21 -9.52 8.53
N ARG A 106 -8.96 -9.96 9.77
CA ARG A 106 -9.06 -9.12 10.96
C ARG A 106 -8.11 -7.92 10.90
N ASP A 107 -6.86 -8.16 10.51
CA ASP A 107 -5.84 -7.12 10.37
C ASP A 107 -6.28 -6.09 9.32
N MET A 108 -6.77 -6.56 8.18
CA MET A 108 -7.24 -5.70 7.09
C MET A 108 -8.44 -4.85 7.51
N VAL A 109 -9.40 -5.39 8.27
CA VAL A 109 -10.51 -4.62 8.85
C VAL A 109 -10.00 -3.56 9.81
N LEU A 110 -9.11 -3.93 10.74
CA LEU A 110 -8.56 -3.00 11.74
C LEU A 110 -7.75 -1.88 11.09
N LEU A 111 -6.88 -2.21 10.13
CA LEU A 111 -6.14 -1.23 9.35
C LEU A 111 -7.09 -0.31 8.57
N SER A 112 -8.12 -0.87 7.93
CA SER A 112 -9.09 -0.07 7.18
C SER A 112 -9.86 0.89 8.08
N LEU A 113 -10.32 0.43 9.25
CA LEU A 113 -10.99 1.28 10.24
C LEU A 113 -10.07 2.40 10.71
N TRP A 114 -8.82 2.07 11.05
CA TRP A 114 -7.81 3.05 11.44
C TRP A 114 -7.61 4.12 10.36
N LEU A 115 -7.44 3.71 9.10
CA LEU A 115 -7.23 4.63 7.98
C LEU A 115 -8.44 5.53 7.75
N VAL A 116 -9.67 5.00 7.80
CA VAL A 116 -10.88 5.81 7.64
C VAL A 116 -11.03 6.81 8.79
N LEU A 117 -10.77 6.39 10.03
CA LEU A 117 -10.81 7.29 11.18
C LEU A 117 -9.75 8.39 11.07
N LEU A 118 -8.51 8.01 10.75
CA LEU A 118 -7.40 8.94 10.58
C LEU A 118 -7.69 9.92 9.43
N ALA A 119 -8.18 9.45 8.28
CA ALA A 119 -8.62 10.28 7.17
C ALA A 119 -9.68 11.29 7.61
N THR A 120 -10.69 10.82 8.33
CA THR A 120 -11.79 11.67 8.77
C THR A 120 -11.28 12.81 9.63
N ILE A 121 -10.40 12.53 10.59
CA ILE A 121 -9.80 13.54 11.47
C ILE A 121 -8.90 14.49 10.68
N LEU A 122 -8.00 13.95 9.85
CA LEU A 122 -7.01 14.71 9.10
C LEU A 122 -7.66 15.62 8.06
N TYR A 123 -8.56 15.09 7.22
CA TYR A 123 -9.26 15.90 6.23
C TYR A 123 -10.23 16.89 6.88
N SER A 124 -10.87 16.55 8.00
CA SER A 124 -11.69 17.55 8.73
C SER A 124 -10.85 18.75 9.17
N SER A 125 -9.58 18.55 9.54
CA SER A 125 -8.67 19.67 9.85
C SER A 125 -8.34 20.52 8.61
N ILE A 126 -8.06 19.89 7.48
CA ILE A 126 -7.71 20.59 6.22
C ILE A 126 -8.88 21.44 5.71
N TRP A 127 -10.11 20.96 5.90
CA TRP A 127 -11.33 21.70 5.51
C TRP A 127 -11.68 22.84 6.47
N GLY A 128 -10.89 23.08 7.52
CA GLY A 128 -11.12 24.13 8.49
C GLY A 128 -12.26 23.85 9.47
N LEU A 129 -12.73 22.59 9.56
CA LEU A 129 -13.72 22.17 10.57
C LEU A 129 -13.11 22.09 11.97
N LEU A 130 -11.79 21.95 12.04
CA LEU A 130 -11.01 22.03 13.27
C LEU A 130 -10.17 23.31 13.25
N SER A 131 -10.00 23.94 14.41
CA SER A 131 -9.20 25.16 14.57
C SER A 131 -7.69 24.96 14.41
N TYR A 132 -7.25 23.71 14.21
CA TYR A 132 -5.84 23.33 14.12
C TYR A 132 -5.63 22.51 12.86
N ASP A 133 -4.60 22.87 12.08
CA ASP A 133 -4.13 22.06 10.96
C ASP A 133 -3.32 20.88 11.50
N LEU A 134 -3.93 19.70 11.50
CA LEU A 134 -3.25 18.47 11.95
C LEU A 134 -2.24 18.01 10.91
N TYR A 135 -2.50 18.24 9.63
CA TYR A 135 -1.63 17.79 8.55
C TYR A 135 -0.28 18.50 8.58
N ALA A 136 -0.26 19.80 8.91
CA ALA A 136 0.97 20.57 9.13
C ALA A 136 1.84 20.01 10.28
N GLN A 137 1.26 19.25 11.22
CA GLN A 137 1.99 18.66 12.34
C GLN A 137 2.67 17.34 11.97
N GLY A 138 2.48 16.84 10.76
CA GLY A 138 3.16 15.63 10.28
C GLY A 138 4.57 15.89 9.72
N TYR A 139 4.97 17.16 9.54
CA TYR A 139 6.30 17.50 9.06
C TYR A 139 7.36 17.33 10.15
N GLY A 140 8.48 16.69 9.78
CA GLY A 140 9.60 16.44 10.69
C GLY A 140 9.25 15.54 11.88
N PHE A 141 10.16 15.47 12.84
CA PHE A 141 9.97 14.65 14.03
C PHE A 141 8.90 15.28 14.95
N SER A 142 7.68 14.77 14.87
CA SER A 142 6.52 15.31 15.59
C SER A 142 5.96 14.35 16.65
N TRP A 143 5.06 14.84 17.49
CA TRP A 143 4.36 14.00 18.47
C TRP A 143 3.53 12.89 17.80
N TRP A 144 3.12 13.06 16.53
CA TRP A 144 2.48 12.01 15.75
C TRP A 144 3.40 10.82 15.49
N PHE A 145 4.69 11.06 15.29
CA PHE A 145 5.68 9.97 15.18
C PHE A 145 5.68 9.10 16.44
N TRP A 146 5.68 9.73 17.63
CA TRP A 146 5.58 9.02 18.90
C TRP A 146 4.28 8.24 19.04
N ILE A 147 3.14 8.83 18.67
CA ILE A 147 1.85 8.14 18.70
C ILE A 147 1.87 6.92 17.78
N THR A 148 2.35 7.08 16.53
CA THR A 148 2.48 5.96 15.59
C THR A 148 3.40 4.87 16.15
N GLY A 149 4.52 5.25 16.76
CA GLY A 149 5.43 4.33 17.45
C GLY A 149 4.77 3.58 18.61
N MET A 150 4.04 4.28 19.48
CA MET A 150 3.35 3.69 20.63
C MET A 150 2.21 2.77 20.20
N ILE A 151 1.41 3.17 19.21
CA ILE A 151 0.37 2.30 18.63
C ILE A 151 1.00 1.04 18.04
N THR A 152 2.11 1.20 17.30
CA THR A 152 2.84 0.08 16.70
C THR A 152 3.34 -0.91 17.76
N LEU A 153 3.97 -0.40 18.82
CA LEU A 153 4.43 -1.21 19.95
C LEU A 153 3.26 -1.92 20.63
N PHE A 154 2.19 -1.20 20.93
CA PHE A 154 1.00 -1.74 21.57
C PHE A 154 0.33 -2.85 20.75
N LEU A 155 0.22 -2.67 19.43
CA LEU A 155 -0.24 -3.73 18.51
C LEU A 155 0.64 -4.97 18.58
N GLY A 156 1.96 -4.79 18.65
CA GLY A 156 2.91 -5.89 18.84
C GLY A 156 2.67 -6.65 20.14
N LEU A 157 2.49 -5.92 21.25
CA LEU A 157 2.22 -6.50 22.58
C LEU A 157 0.88 -7.24 22.64
N LEU A 158 -0.13 -6.79 21.90
CA LEU A 158 -1.42 -7.47 21.77
C LEU A 158 -1.40 -8.70 20.83
N GLY A 159 -0.22 -9.11 20.36
CA GLY A 159 -0.07 -10.23 19.43
C GLY A 159 -0.52 -9.94 18.00
N GLN A 160 -0.77 -8.67 17.65
CA GLN A 160 -1.12 -8.23 16.29
C GLN A 160 0.14 -8.00 15.44
N ALA A 161 1.04 -8.98 15.40
CA ALA A 161 2.37 -8.86 14.81
C ALA A 161 2.35 -8.36 13.35
N ARG A 162 1.35 -8.75 12.56
CA ARG A 162 1.21 -8.31 11.16
C ARG A 162 0.93 -6.82 11.03
N LEU A 163 0.06 -6.27 11.86
CA LEU A 163 -0.22 -4.83 11.88
C LEU A 163 0.94 -4.04 12.48
N ALA A 164 1.58 -4.58 13.52
CA ALA A 164 2.80 -4.00 14.06
C ALA A 164 3.89 -3.90 12.99
N LEU A 165 4.04 -4.91 12.13
CA LEU A 165 4.97 -4.84 11.00
C LEU A 165 4.62 -3.73 9.99
N VAL A 166 3.34 -3.46 9.74
CA VAL A 166 2.93 -2.31 8.91
C VAL A 166 3.31 -0.99 9.58
N GLY A 167 3.07 -0.86 10.89
CA GLY A 167 3.49 0.32 11.66
C GLY A 167 5.00 0.53 11.67
N ILE A 168 5.78 -0.54 11.86
CA ILE A 168 7.25 -0.50 11.75
C ILE A 168 7.65 -0.10 10.34
N ALA A 169 7.00 -0.64 9.31
CA ALA A 169 7.29 -0.28 7.93
C ALA A 169 7.03 1.20 7.66
N VAL A 170 5.93 1.78 8.16
CA VAL A 170 5.63 3.23 8.07
C VAL A 170 6.74 4.05 8.72
N ILE A 171 7.14 3.70 9.94
CA ILE A 171 8.17 4.42 10.68
C ILE A 171 9.51 4.33 9.94
N ALA A 172 9.88 3.14 9.47
CA ALA A 172 11.12 2.91 8.76
C ALA A 172 11.14 3.61 7.40
N THR A 173 10.04 3.59 6.64
CA THR A 173 9.98 4.29 5.35
C THR A 173 10.06 5.80 5.54
N TYR A 174 9.43 6.35 6.58
CA TYR A 174 9.52 7.75 6.95
C TYR A 174 10.93 8.16 7.35
N ASP A 175 11.54 7.46 8.31
CA ASP A 175 12.88 7.78 8.84
C ASP A 175 13.96 7.68 7.76
N LEU A 176 13.87 6.66 6.90
CA LEU A 176 14.79 6.45 5.77
C LEU A 176 14.45 7.30 4.54
N ARG A 177 13.39 8.12 4.59
CA ARG A 177 12.92 8.98 3.49
C ARG A 177 12.74 8.22 2.17
N LEU A 178 12.07 7.06 2.24
CA LEU A 178 11.86 6.20 1.07
C LEU A 178 10.75 6.71 0.14
N LEU A 179 9.91 7.65 0.58
CA LEU A 179 8.91 8.32 -0.25
C LEU A 179 9.30 9.80 -0.46
N PRO A 180 8.86 10.45 -1.55
CA PRO A 180 9.18 11.84 -1.86
C PRO A 180 8.35 12.83 -1.02
N SER A 181 8.23 12.59 0.29
CA SER A 181 7.56 13.48 1.23
C SER A 181 8.32 13.53 2.55
N ASP A 182 8.33 14.71 3.18
CA ASP A 182 8.84 14.94 4.53
C ASP A 182 7.71 14.89 5.60
N ASN A 183 6.47 14.61 5.19
CA ASN A 183 5.30 14.54 6.06
C ASN A 183 4.95 13.08 6.40
N LEU A 184 4.95 12.73 7.68
CA LEU A 184 4.61 11.39 8.18
C LEU A 184 3.22 10.92 7.71
N PHE A 185 2.25 11.83 7.58
CA PHE A 185 0.91 11.46 7.14
C PHE A 185 0.91 10.88 5.73
N ASP A 186 1.78 11.33 4.83
CA ASP A 186 1.85 10.78 3.47
C ASP A 186 2.38 9.34 3.44
N TYR A 187 3.14 8.93 4.48
CA TYR A 187 3.57 7.55 4.66
C TYR A 187 2.47 6.68 5.27
N LEU A 188 1.62 7.26 6.10
CA LEU A 188 0.51 6.59 6.77
C LEU A 188 -0.73 6.44 5.88
N ILE A 189 -1.07 7.48 5.14
CA ILE A 189 -2.37 7.62 4.49
C ILE A 189 -2.25 8.37 3.17
N ASP A 190 -3.00 7.89 2.19
CA ASP A 190 -3.18 8.51 0.88
C ASP A 190 -4.58 8.21 0.35
N GLY A 191 -5.00 8.90 -0.70
CA GLY A 191 -6.31 8.71 -1.32
C GLY A 191 -6.63 7.24 -1.65
N PRO A 192 -5.71 6.50 -2.32
CA PRO A 192 -5.88 5.08 -2.59
C PRO A 192 -6.07 4.21 -1.34
N ALA A 193 -5.33 4.44 -0.25
CA ALA A 193 -5.48 3.66 1.00
C ALA A 193 -6.88 3.85 1.58
N VAL A 194 -7.35 5.10 1.62
CA VAL A 194 -8.67 5.43 2.17
C VAL A 194 -9.78 4.85 1.31
N LEU A 195 -9.68 4.99 -0.01
CA LEU A 195 -10.66 4.42 -0.93
C LEU A 195 -10.72 2.90 -0.80
N PHE A 196 -9.56 2.23 -0.79
CA PHE A 196 -9.50 0.78 -0.60
C PHE A 196 -10.08 0.38 0.76
N ALA A 197 -9.74 1.09 1.83
CA ALA A 197 -10.28 0.86 3.17
C ALA A 197 -11.80 0.96 3.22
N CYS A 198 -12.38 2.02 2.66
CA CYS A 198 -13.83 2.21 2.56
C CYS A 198 -14.50 1.06 1.79
N LEU A 199 -14.00 0.76 0.59
CA LEU A 199 -14.54 -0.32 -0.24
C LEU A 199 -14.43 -1.67 0.45
N TYR A 200 -13.32 -1.94 1.12
CA TYR A 200 -13.11 -3.17 1.88
C TYR A 200 -14.11 -3.29 3.04
N LEU A 201 -14.33 -2.24 3.83
CA LEU A 201 -15.29 -2.25 4.93
C LEU A 201 -16.73 -2.44 4.44
N ILE A 202 -17.12 -1.77 3.36
CA ILE A 202 -18.43 -1.94 2.73
C ILE A 202 -18.61 -3.40 2.26
N TYR A 203 -17.63 -3.93 1.53
CA TYR A 203 -17.65 -5.31 1.06
C TYR A 203 -17.78 -6.30 2.22
N GLN A 204 -17.02 -6.09 3.31
CA GLN A 204 -17.09 -6.96 4.47
C GLN A 204 -18.45 -6.90 5.16
N SER A 205 -19.03 -5.71 5.27
CA SER A 205 -20.36 -5.51 5.86
C SER A 205 -21.44 -6.26 5.07
N PHE A 206 -21.42 -6.16 3.73
CA PHE A 206 -22.33 -6.92 2.88
C PHE A 206 -22.13 -8.43 2.98
N ARG A 207 -20.88 -8.89 3.04
CA ARG A 207 -20.57 -10.32 3.20
C ARG A 207 -21.12 -10.85 4.52
N ASP A 208 -20.89 -10.15 5.62
CA ASP A 208 -21.35 -10.55 6.95
C ASP A 208 -22.88 -10.52 7.04
N LEU A 209 -23.54 -9.54 6.42
CA LEU A 209 -25.00 -9.50 6.31
C LEU A 209 -25.55 -10.71 5.54
N ARG A 210 -24.95 -11.05 4.39
CA ARG A 210 -25.35 -12.21 3.58
C ARG A 210 -25.19 -13.52 4.34
N GLU A 211 -24.10 -13.66 5.10
CA GLU A 211 -23.87 -14.84 5.94
C GLU A 211 -24.89 -14.94 7.09
N ARG A 212 -25.29 -13.81 7.69
CA ARG A 212 -26.35 -13.78 8.72
C ARG A 212 -27.71 -14.18 8.16
N ILE A 213 -28.10 -13.65 7.00
CA ILE A 213 -29.38 -13.99 6.36
C ILE A 213 -29.46 -15.48 6.05
N ARG A 214 -28.38 -16.10 5.57
CA ARG A 214 -28.31 -17.55 5.29
C ARG A 214 -28.47 -18.45 6.52
N ARG A 215 -28.29 -17.93 7.73
CA ARG A 215 -28.42 -18.69 8.98
C ARG A 215 -29.81 -18.62 9.59
N ILE A 216 -30.72 -17.81 9.04
CA ILE A 216 -32.10 -17.75 9.51
C ILE A 216 -32.82 -19.02 9.01
N PRO A 217 -33.26 -19.92 9.91
CA PRO A 217 -34.02 -21.10 9.50
C PRO A 217 -35.33 -20.65 8.85
N HIS A 218 -35.64 -21.24 7.68
CA HIS A 218 -36.90 -21.06 6.96
C HIS A 218 -38.05 -21.78 7.65
#